data_AF-A0A7N0TH96-F1
#
_entry.id   AF-A0A7N0TH96-F1
#
_cell.length_a   1.000
_cell.length_b   1.000
_cell.length_c   1.000
_cell.angle_alpha   90.00
_cell.angle_beta   90.00
_cell.angle_gamma   90.00
#
_symmetry.space_group_name_H-M   'P 1'
#
loop_
_entity.id
_entity.type
_entity.pdbx_description
1 polymer ?
#
loop_
_entity_poly.entity_id
_entity_poly.type
_entity_poly.pdbx_seq_one_letter_code
_entity_poly.pdbx_strand_id
1 'polypeptide(L)'
;MLLSYPMGLQDKIKLVPIDLQNRPDWYKEKVYPPNKVPSLEHNNEVKGESLDLIKYVDSHFEGPSLLPEDPAKKEFAEELFSYTDSFNKAVFSSFKGEVGEETKAAFDHLEKALSKFEDGPFFLGQLSLVDIAYAPFIERFHAFLLDVKNYDITAGRPKLAAWIEELNKIEGYKQTALDPKQHVETLKKRFAAQA
;
A
#
# COMPACT_ATOMS: atom_id res chain seq x y z
N MET A 1 0.08 6.20 8.04
CA MET A 1 -1.40 6.28 8.17
C MET A 1 -2.04 4.89 8.20
N LEU A 2 -1.61 3.92 7.38
CA LEU A 2 -2.08 2.52 7.47
C LEU A 2 -1.62 1.77 8.73
N LEU A 3 -0.43 2.07 9.27
CA LEU A 3 0.12 1.33 10.41
C LEU A 3 -0.38 1.73 11.79
N SER A 4 -0.82 2.98 11.98
CA SER A 4 -1.16 3.47 13.32
C SER A 4 -2.35 2.73 13.92
N TYR A 5 -3.23 2.18 13.09
CA TYR A 5 -4.43 1.49 13.56
C TYR A 5 -4.21 0.01 13.90
N PRO A 6 -3.59 -0.82 13.04
CA PRO A 6 -3.27 -2.21 13.39
C PRO A 6 -2.35 -2.33 14.60
N MET A 7 -1.49 -1.33 14.83
CA MET A 7 -0.54 -1.33 15.94
C MET A 7 -1.04 -0.61 17.20
N GLY A 8 -2.25 -0.03 17.21
CA GLY A 8 -2.77 0.68 18.38
C GLY A 8 -2.00 1.96 18.73
N LEU A 9 -1.41 2.63 17.73
CA LEU A 9 -0.55 3.80 17.91
C LEU A 9 -1.27 5.13 17.69
N GLN A 10 -2.61 5.15 17.66
CA GLN A 10 -3.40 6.36 17.38
C GLN A 10 -3.12 7.48 18.40
N ASP A 11 -2.92 7.12 19.67
CA ASP A 11 -2.59 8.08 20.74
C ASP A 11 -1.09 8.41 20.79
N LYS A 12 -0.24 7.62 20.13
CA LYS A 12 1.22 7.77 20.11
C LYS A 12 1.72 8.52 18.87
N ILE A 13 1.01 8.41 17.74
CA ILE A 13 1.36 9.02 16.46
C ILE A 13 0.25 9.98 16.05
N LYS A 14 0.48 11.27 16.23
CA LYS A 14 -0.45 12.32 15.80
C LYS A 14 -0.44 12.46 14.28
N LEU A 15 -1.62 12.37 13.66
CA LEU A 15 -1.79 12.65 12.23
C LEU A 15 -1.84 14.16 11.97
N VAL A 16 -1.04 14.62 11.01
CA VAL A 16 -1.06 15.99 10.50
C VAL A 16 -1.38 15.93 9.00
N PRO A 17 -2.67 16.03 8.61
CA PRO A 17 -3.05 15.98 7.20
C PRO A 17 -2.55 17.22 6.47
N ILE A 18 -2.01 17.02 5.27
CA ILE A 18 -1.52 18.09 4.40
C ILE A 18 -2.26 18.00 3.07
N ASP A 19 -2.91 19.08 2.66
CA ASP A 19 -3.44 19.21 1.32
C ASP A 19 -2.27 19.30 0.32
N LEU A 20 -2.20 18.34 -0.61
CA LEU A 20 -1.11 18.30 -1.58
C LEU A 20 -1.31 19.27 -2.76
N GLN A 21 -2.54 19.71 -3.02
CA GLN A 21 -2.86 20.71 -4.04
C GLN A 21 -2.62 22.13 -3.54
N ASN A 22 -2.76 22.34 -2.23
CA ASN A 22 -2.50 23.61 -1.56
C ASN A 22 -1.56 23.41 -0.37
N ARG A 23 -0.33 22.98 -0.67
CA ARG A 23 0.63 22.58 0.36
C ARG A 23 1.19 23.80 1.09
N PRO A 24 1.23 23.79 2.43
CA PRO A 24 1.80 24.91 3.18
C PRO A 24 3.32 24.96 3.07
N ASP A 25 3.87 26.15 2.87
CA ASP A 25 5.32 26.39 2.70
C ASP A 25 6.14 25.90 3.90
N TRP A 26 5.59 26.01 5.12
CA TRP A 26 6.26 25.58 6.34
C TRP A 26 6.64 24.09 6.32
N TYR A 27 5.90 23.25 5.58
CA TYR A 27 6.22 21.83 5.53
C TYR A 27 7.58 21.60 4.88
N LYS A 28 7.81 22.22 3.71
CA LYS A 28 9.10 22.13 3.03
C LYS A 28 10.20 22.85 3.81
N GLU A 29 9.89 24.04 4.34
CA GLU A 29 10.92 24.91 4.93
C GLU A 29 11.36 24.46 6.33
N LYS A 30 10.45 23.88 7.12
CA LYS A 30 10.67 23.66 8.56
C LYS A 30 10.56 22.22 9.00
N VAL A 31 9.90 21.36 8.22
CA VAL A 31 9.62 19.97 8.63
C VAL A 31 10.37 18.98 7.76
N TYR A 32 10.07 18.94 6.46
CA TYR A 32 10.63 17.95 5.56
C TYR A 32 11.02 18.57 4.20
N PRO A 33 12.30 18.98 4.03
CA PRO A 33 12.81 19.61 2.81
C PRO A 33 12.55 18.86 1.49
N PRO A 34 12.56 17.51 1.43
CA PRO A 34 12.21 16.78 0.22
C PRO A 34 10.78 17.05 -0.27
N ASN A 35 9.93 17.62 0.59
CA ASN A 35 8.58 18.03 0.27
C ASN A 35 7.78 16.89 -0.38
N LYS A 36 7.76 15.73 0.28
CA LYS A 36 6.95 14.57 -0.06
C LYS A 36 6.21 14.08 1.18
N VAL A 37 5.15 13.29 0.99
CA VAL A 37 4.46 12.59 2.06
C VAL A 37 4.45 11.09 1.75
N PRO A 38 4.42 10.22 2.76
CA PRO A 38 4.50 10.53 4.20
C PRO A 38 5.89 10.97 4.66
N SER A 39 5.94 11.71 5.78
CA SER A 39 7.12 11.85 6.63
C SER A 39 6.71 11.58 8.10
N LEU A 40 7.68 11.18 8.93
CA LEU A 40 7.49 10.91 10.35
C LEU A 40 8.52 11.70 11.15
N GLU A 41 8.04 12.50 12.09
CA GLU A 41 8.87 13.15 13.10
C GLU A 41 8.87 12.30 14.38
N HIS A 42 10.03 11.80 14.78
CA HIS A 42 10.22 11.04 16.01
C HIS A 42 11.64 11.20 16.53
N ASN A 43 11.82 11.38 17.84
CA ASN A 43 13.11 11.63 18.49
C ASN A 43 13.90 12.81 17.86
N ASN A 44 13.20 13.93 17.60
CA ASN A 44 13.76 15.15 17.00
C ASN A 44 14.35 14.96 15.59
N GLU A 45 13.97 13.89 14.91
CA GLU A 45 14.38 13.62 13.53
C GLU A 45 13.17 13.40 12.64
N VAL A 46 13.21 13.95 11.43
CA VAL A 46 12.19 13.74 10.40
C VAL A 46 12.69 12.76 9.35
N LYS A 47 11.95 11.66 9.19
CA LYS A 47 12.25 10.57 8.24
C LYS A 47 11.19 10.53 7.14
N GLY A 48 11.58 10.08 5.95
CA GLY A 48 10.66 9.84 4.84
C GLY A 48 10.81 8.42 4.31
N GLU A 49 10.38 8.21 3.07
CA GLU A 49 10.30 6.90 2.40
C GLU A 49 9.34 5.92 3.08
N SER A 50 8.18 5.68 2.46
CA SER A 50 7.08 4.95 3.10
C SER A 50 7.45 3.54 3.56
N LEU A 51 8.30 2.82 2.82
CA LEU A 51 8.74 1.49 3.20
C LEU A 51 9.68 1.51 4.42
N ASP A 52 10.58 2.49 4.47
CA ASP A 52 11.46 2.67 5.62
C ASP A 52 10.66 3.09 6.85
N LEU A 53 9.66 3.96 6.67
CA LEU A 53 8.76 4.37 7.75
C LEU A 53 7.97 3.18 8.31
N ILE A 54 7.47 2.27 7.47
CA ILE A 54 6.71 1.13 8.00
C ILE A 54 7.58 0.16 8.80
N LYS A 55 8.83 -0.07 8.35
CA LYS A 55 9.82 -0.87 9.09
C LYS A 55 10.28 -0.17 10.38
N TYR A 56 10.44 1.16 10.33
CA TYR A 56 10.81 1.97 11.49
C TYR A 56 9.74 1.90 12.59
N VAL A 57 8.47 2.05 12.21
CA VAL A 57 7.36 2.00 13.18
C VAL A 57 7.26 0.61 13.82
N ASP A 58 7.36 -0.47 13.04
CA ASP A 58 7.34 -1.86 13.55
C ASP A 58 8.47 -2.15 14.55
N SER A 59 9.64 -1.56 14.36
CA SER A 59 10.82 -1.80 15.20
C SER A 59 10.97 -0.85 16.40
N HIS A 60 10.33 0.31 16.39
CA HIS A 60 10.54 1.36 17.41
C HIS A 60 9.32 1.67 18.28
N PHE A 61 8.16 1.09 17.98
CA PHE A 61 6.94 1.28 18.76
C PHE A 61 6.44 -0.07 19.30
N GLU A 62 5.81 -0.03 20.47
CA GLU A 62 5.12 -1.18 21.04
C GLU A 62 3.93 -1.59 20.16
N GLY A 63 3.67 -2.89 20.06
CA GLY A 63 2.55 -3.43 19.30
C GLY A 63 2.82 -4.86 18.85
N PRO A 64 1.85 -5.50 18.19
CA PRO A 64 2.10 -6.77 17.51
C PRO A 64 3.13 -6.54 16.39
N SER A 65 4.17 -7.39 16.33
CA SER A 65 5.14 -7.34 15.24
C SER A 65 4.48 -7.77 13.92
N LEU A 66 4.75 -7.00 12.87
CA LEU A 66 4.23 -7.20 11.52
C LEU A 66 5.30 -7.73 10.56
N LEU A 67 6.47 -8.13 11.06
CA LEU A 67 7.44 -8.92 10.32
C LEU A 67 7.73 -10.23 11.06
N PRO A 68 7.56 -11.39 10.40
CA PRO A 68 7.82 -12.68 11.04
C PRO A 68 9.31 -12.85 11.34
N GLU A 69 9.64 -13.64 12.36
CA GLU A 69 11.04 -13.96 12.70
C GLU A 69 11.69 -14.96 11.73
N ASP A 70 10.87 -15.79 11.08
CA ASP A 70 11.26 -16.84 10.15
C ASP A 70 12.16 -16.30 9.01
N PRO A 71 13.37 -16.85 8.81
CA PRO A 71 14.31 -16.35 7.80
C PRO A 71 13.77 -16.40 6.36
N ALA A 72 13.02 -17.44 5.99
CA ALA A 72 12.49 -17.59 4.63
C ALA A 72 11.37 -16.58 4.34
N LYS A 73 10.53 -16.28 5.35
CA LYS A 73 9.53 -15.22 5.26
C LYS A 73 10.17 -13.84 5.20
N LYS A 74 11.26 -13.60 5.94
CA LYS A 74 12.02 -12.33 5.86
C LYS A 74 12.64 -12.11 4.49
N GLU A 75 13.30 -13.13 3.93
CA GLU A 75 13.86 -13.07 2.58
C GLU A 75 12.77 -12.76 1.55
N PHE A 76 11.63 -13.44 1.64
CA PHE A 76 10.51 -13.19 0.74
C PHE A 76 9.87 -11.81 0.93
N ALA A 77 9.85 -11.28 2.16
CA ALA A 77 9.39 -9.92 2.42
C ALA A 77 10.25 -8.90 1.68
N GLU A 78 11.59 -9.05 1.71
CA GLU A 78 12.51 -8.15 0.99
C GLU A 78 12.38 -8.28 -0.54
N GLU A 79 12.16 -9.48 -1.06
CA GLU A 79 11.82 -9.69 -2.47
C GLU A 79 10.55 -8.89 -2.86
N LEU A 80 9.48 -9.01 -2.06
CA LEU A 80 8.21 -8.34 -2.33
C LEU A 80 8.31 -6.82 -2.14
N PHE A 81 9.04 -6.32 -1.13
CA PHE A 81 9.31 -4.90 -1.00
C PHE A 81 10.06 -4.34 -2.22
N SER A 82 11.03 -5.10 -2.74
CA SER A 82 11.77 -4.70 -3.95
C SER A 82 10.88 -4.70 -5.20
N TYR A 83 9.80 -5.48 -5.22
CA TYR A 83 8.88 -5.59 -6.34
C TYR A 83 7.79 -4.50 -6.37
N THR A 84 7.57 -3.75 -5.29
CA THR A 84 6.46 -2.77 -5.21
C THR A 84 6.49 -1.73 -6.33
N ASP A 85 7.67 -1.22 -6.67
CA ASP A 85 7.82 -0.19 -7.71
C ASP A 85 7.55 -0.74 -9.11
N SER A 86 8.03 -1.94 -9.40
CA SER A 86 7.76 -2.65 -10.65
C SER A 86 6.28 -2.95 -10.80
N PHE A 87 5.63 -3.46 -9.75
CA PHE A 87 4.19 -3.69 -9.72
C PHE A 87 3.41 -2.40 -10.01
N ASN A 88 3.69 -1.33 -9.26
CA ASN A 88 3.01 -0.05 -9.42
C ASN A 88 3.17 0.51 -10.83
N LYS A 89 4.39 0.48 -11.38
CA LYS A 89 4.67 0.94 -12.74
C LYS A 89 3.89 0.15 -13.80
N ALA A 90 3.86 -1.18 -13.67
CA ALA A 90 3.16 -2.06 -14.60
C ALA A 90 1.63 -1.87 -14.57
N VAL A 91 1.05 -1.52 -13.42
CA VAL A 91 -0.38 -1.23 -13.35
C VAL A 91 -0.70 0.19 -13.81
N PHE A 92 0.11 1.19 -13.44
CA PHE A 92 -0.11 2.57 -13.88
C PHE A 92 0.02 2.76 -15.40
N SER A 93 0.81 1.95 -16.11
CA SER A 93 0.89 2.02 -17.57
C SER A 93 -0.47 1.74 -18.24
N SER A 94 -1.31 0.89 -17.65
CA SER A 94 -2.67 0.61 -18.16
C SER A 94 -3.64 1.78 -17.99
N PHE A 95 -3.33 2.79 -17.18
CA PHE A 95 -4.28 3.87 -16.92
C PHE A 95 -4.51 4.74 -18.16
N LYS A 96 -3.45 4.95 -18.94
CA LYS A 96 -3.49 5.71 -20.20
C LYS A 96 -3.73 4.84 -21.44
N GLY A 97 -3.71 3.52 -21.31
CA GLY A 97 -3.85 2.57 -22.42
C GLY A 97 -4.83 1.43 -22.14
N GLU A 98 -4.70 0.33 -22.87
CA GLU A 98 -5.42 -0.91 -22.56
C GLU A 98 -4.73 -1.68 -21.42
N VAL A 99 -5.45 -2.63 -20.82
CA VAL A 99 -4.87 -3.56 -19.84
C VAL A 99 -4.02 -4.59 -20.59
N GLY A 100 -2.73 -4.29 -20.71
CA GLY A 100 -1.75 -5.12 -21.41
C GLY A 100 -1.23 -6.29 -20.58
N GLU A 101 -0.39 -7.10 -21.22
CA GLU A 101 0.23 -8.29 -20.60
C GLU A 101 1.08 -7.95 -19.38
N GLU A 102 1.73 -6.77 -19.33
CA GLU A 102 2.50 -6.35 -18.15
C GLU A 102 1.64 -6.21 -16.89
N THR A 103 0.45 -5.62 -17.01
CA THR A 103 -0.49 -5.47 -15.90
C THR A 103 -1.02 -6.83 -15.45
N LYS A 104 -1.36 -7.71 -16.40
CA LYS A 104 -1.83 -9.07 -16.10
C LYS A 104 -0.74 -9.88 -15.38
N ALA A 105 0.48 -9.87 -15.92
CA ALA A 105 1.62 -10.55 -15.34
C ALA A 105 1.95 -10.03 -13.93
N ALA A 106 1.76 -8.73 -13.67
CA ALA A 106 1.96 -8.15 -12.35
C ALA A 106 0.97 -8.70 -11.32
N PHE A 107 -0.31 -8.84 -11.66
CA PHE A 107 -1.29 -9.47 -10.76
C PHE A 107 -1.11 -10.99 -10.67
N ASP A 108 -0.72 -11.67 -11.74
CA ASP A 108 -0.40 -13.11 -11.72
C ASP A 108 0.82 -13.40 -10.82
N HIS A 109 1.79 -12.48 -10.80
CA HIS A 109 2.91 -12.55 -9.87
C HIS A 109 2.44 -12.48 -8.41
N LEU A 110 1.50 -11.58 -8.08
CA LEU A 110 0.95 -11.50 -6.73
C LEU A 110 0.12 -12.73 -6.36
N GLU A 111 -0.68 -13.27 -7.29
CA GLU A 111 -1.41 -14.53 -7.08
C GLU A 111 -0.45 -15.69 -6.73
N LYS A 112 0.66 -15.79 -7.47
CA LYS A 112 1.70 -16.77 -7.19
C LYS A 112 2.38 -16.50 -5.85
N ALA A 113 2.66 -15.25 -5.53
CA ALA A 113 3.29 -14.87 -4.26
C ALA A 113 2.43 -15.24 -3.04
N LEU A 114 1.12 -15.01 -3.13
CA LEU A 114 0.14 -15.41 -2.11
C LEU A 114 0.00 -16.92 -1.94
N SER A 115 0.57 -17.71 -2.86
CA SER A 115 0.59 -19.18 -2.76
C SER A 115 1.86 -19.73 -2.11
N LYS A 116 2.85 -18.88 -1.76
CA LYS A 116 4.15 -19.35 -1.23
C LYS A 116 4.05 -19.90 0.20
N PHE A 117 3.20 -19.31 1.04
CA PHE A 117 2.99 -19.71 2.42
C PHE A 117 1.52 -20.07 2.65
N GLU A 118 1.26 -21.31 3.07
CA GLU A 118 -0.10 -21.85 3.20
C GLU A 118 -0.71 -21.66 4.60
N ASP A 119 0.03 -21.07 5.53
CA ASP A 119 -0.37 -20.87 6.92
C ASP A 119 -1.21 -19.59 7.13
N GLY A 120 -1.82 -19.07 6.05
CA GLY A 120 -2.86 -18.04 6.10
C GLY A 120 -3.06 -17.35 4.75
N PRO A 121 -3.91 -16.31 4.70
CA PRO A 121 -4.33 -15.66 3.45
C PRO A 121 -3.42 -14.52 2.99
N PHE A 122 -2.38 -14.18 3.77
CA PHE A 122 -1.50 -13.04 3.53
C PHE A 122 -0.19 -13.43 2.84
N PHE A 123 0.56 -12.46 2.33
CA PHE A 123 1.80 -12.74 1.57
C PHE A 123 2.83 -13.58 2.34
N LEU A 124 2.87 -13.43 3.66
CA LEU A 124 3.74 -14.19 4.57
C LEU A 124 2.93 -15.17 5.43
N GLY A 125 1.76 -15.60 4.96
CA GLY A 125 0.77 -16.40 5.69
C GLY A 125 -0.09 -15.55 6.63
N GLN A 126 0.55 -14.90 7.60
CA GLN A 126 -0.10 -13.97 8.54
C GLN A 126 0.07 -12.51 8.09
N LEU A 127 -0.80 -11.61 8.60
CA LEU A 127 -0.76 -10.18 8.27
C LEU A 127 0.62 -9.60 8.57
N SER A 128 1.17 -8.88 7.60
CA SER A 128 2.53 -8.35 7.67
C SER A 128 2.67 -6.96 7.04
N LEU A 129 3.85 -6.36 7.20
CA LEU A 129 4.21 -5.12 6.53
C LEU A 129 4.14 -5.21 5.00
N VAL A 130 4.29 -6.40 4.43
CA VAL A 130 4.16 -6.61 2.98
C VAL A 130 2.72 -6.33 2.54
N ASP A 131 1.73 -6.88 3.24
CA ASP A 131 0.32 -6.65 2.94
C ASP A 131 -0.02 -5.17 3.06
N ILE A 132 0.52 -4.49 4.07
CA ILE A 132 0.34 -3.05 4.29
C ILE A 132 0.96 -2.20 3.18
N ALA A 133 2.08 -2.64 2.60
CA ALA A 133 2.72 -1.96 1.47
C ALA A 133 1.87 -2.05 0.18
N TYR A 134 1.24 -3.21 -0.08
CA TYR A 134 0.44 -3.45 -1.28
C TYR A 134 -1.01 -2.96 -1.18
N ALA A 135 -1.62 -3.06 0.01
CA ALA A 135 -2.99 -2.64 0.33
C ALA A 135 -3.46 -1.35 -0.37
N PRO A 136 -2.81 -0.19 -0.16
CA PRO A 136 -3.29 1.06 -0.73
C PRO A 136 -3.28 1.07 -2.27
N PHE A 137 -2.33 0.38 -2.89
CA PHE A 137 -2.23 0.35 -4.34
C PHE A 137 -3.26 -0.60 -4.94
N ILE A 138 -3.40 -1.81 -4.41
CA ILE A 138 -4.38 -2.79 -4.90
C ILE A 138 -5.81 -2.25 -4.73
N GLU A 139 -6.13 -1.60 -3.62
CA GLU A 139 -7.43 -0.93 -3.40
C GLU A 139 -7.76 0.07 -4.53
N ARG A 140 -6.81 0.93 -4.86
CA ARG A 140 -6.94 1.96 -5.91
C ARG A 140 -7.03 1.35 -7.31
N PHE A 141 -6.16 0.37 -7.58
CA PHE A 141 -6.07 -0.29 -8.87
C PHE A 141 -7.31 -1.13 -9.15
N HIS A 142 -7.80 -1.87 -8.16
CA HIS A 142 -9.03 -2.65 -8.30
C HIS A 142 -10.20 -1.76 -8.67
N ALA A 143 -10.43 -0.68 -7.91
CA ALA A 143 -11.52 0.25 -8.18
C ALA A 143 -11.44 0.86 -9.59
N PHE A 144 -10.26 1.33 -9.99
CA PHE A 144 -10.08 1.97 -11.30
C PHE A 144 -10.17 0.99 -12.47
N LEU A 145 -9.51 -0.18 -12.38
CA LEU A 145 -9.52 -1.16 -13.46
C LEU A 145 -10.92 -1.74 -13.68
N LEU A 146 -11.67 -1.98 -12.59
CA LEU A 146 -13.03 -2.46 -12.69
C LEU A 146 -13.98 -1.42 -13.30
N ASP A 147 -14.01 -0.19 -12.78
CA ASP A 147 -14.94 0.87 -13.25
C ASP A 147 -14.59 1.41 -14.65
N VAL A 148 -13.29 1.61 -14.92
CA VAL A 148 -12.84 2.36 -16.09
C VAL A 148 -12.36 1.47 -17.22
N LYS A 149 -11.76 0.32 -16.89
CA LYS A 149 -11.19 -0.60 -17.87
C LYS A 149 -12.02 -1.86 -18.06
N ASN A 150 -13.11 -2.03 -17.29
CA ASN A 150 -13.92 -3.24 -17.26
C ASN A 150 -13.07 -4.50 -17.06
N TYR A 151 -12.05 -4.40 -16.19
CA TYR A 151 -11.10 -5.45 -15.91
C TYR A 151 -11.13 -5.81 -14.42
N ASP A 152 -11.59 -7.02 -14.13
CA ASP A 152 -11.61 -7.58 -12.79
C ASP A 152 -10.27 -8.25 -12.49
N ILE A 153 -9.53 -7.72 -11.51
CA ILE A 153 -8.22 -8.25 -11.11
C ILE A 153 -8.35 -9.60 -10.36
N THR A 154 -9.53 -9.93 -9.86
CA THR A 154 -9.80 -11.16 -9.09
C THR A 154 -10.19 -12.34 -9.99
N ALA A 155 -10.63 -12.06 -11.22
CA ALA A 155 -10.99 -13.09 -12.19
C ALA A 155 -9.77 -13.98 -12.51
N GLY A 156 -9.85 -15.27 -12.14
CA GLY A 156 -8.73 -16.22 -12.30
C GLY A 156 -7.64 -16.10 -11.23
N ARG A 157 -7.84 -15.29 -10.18
CA ARG A 157 -6.88 -15.05 -9.09
C ARG A 157 -7.52 -15.24 -7.72
N PRO A 158 -7.86 -16.50 -7.35
CA PRO A 158 -8.60 -16.77 -6.12
C PRO A 158 -7.83 -16.41 -4.83
N LYS A 159 -6.49 -16.50 -4.81
CA LYS A 159 -5.72 -16.09 -3.63
C LYS A 159 -5.72 -14.58 -3.45
N LEU A 160 -5.60 -13.83 -4.54
CA LEU A 160 -5.75 -12.37 -4.52
C LEU A 160 -7.16 -11.96 -4.07
N ALA A 161 -8.19 -12.66 -4.56
CA ALA A 161 -9.57 -12.42 -4.11
C ALA A 161 -9.72 -12.63 -2.60
N ALA A 162 -9.21 -13.76 -2.07
CA ALA A 162 -9.23 -14.06 -0.64
C ALA A 162 -8.41 -13.04 0.17
N TRP A 163 -7.25 -12.63 -0.33
CA TRP A 163 -6.42 -11.60 0.30
C TRP A 163 -7.17 -10.27 0.42
N ILE A 164 -7.86 -9.82 -0.63
CA ILE A 164 -8.68 -8.60 -0.59
C ILE A 164 -9.81 -8.75 0.44
N GLU A 165 -10.47 -9.91 0.49
CA GLU A 165 -11.55 -10.17 1.44
C GLU A 165 -11.06 -10.11 2.89
N GLU A 166 -9.95 -10.76 3.20
CA GLU A 166 -9.38 -10.82 4.54
C GLU A 166 -8.79 -9.47 4.99
N LEU A 167 -8.15 -8.75 4.07
CA LEU A 167 -7.68 -7.40 4.35
C LEU A 167 -8.84 -6.46 4.72
N ASN A 168 -9.97 -6.57 4.00
CA ASN A 168 -11.19 -5.82 4.28
C ASN A 168 -11.87 -6.20 5.60
N LYS A 169 -11.43 -7.25 6.32
CA LYS A 169 -11.93 -7.57 7.67
C LYS A 169 -11.13 -6.86 8.77
N ILE A 170 -9.94 -6.32 8.46
CA ILE A 170 -9.08 -5.67 9.44
C ILE A 170 -9.59 -4.26 9.74
N GLU A 171 -10.05 -4.03 10.96
CA GLU A 171 -10.60 -2.74 11.41
C GLU A 171 -9.63 -1.58 11.17
N GLY A 172 -8.33 -1.78 11.42
CA GLY A 172 -7.34 -0.73 11.21
C GLY A 172 -7.14 -0.34 9.74
N TYR A 173 -7.34 -1.28 8.81
CA TYR A 173 -7.31 -1.00 7.38
C TYR A 173 -8.57 -0.26 6.94
N LYS A 174 -9.75 -0.73 7.36
CA LYS A 174 -11.06 -0.11 7.04
C LYS A 174 -11.12 1.38 7.36
N GLN A 175 -10.50 1.80 8.47
CA GLN A 175 -10.49 3.20 8.92
C GLN A 175 -9.67 4.11 8.00
N THR A 176 -8.86 3.55 7.10
CA THR A 176 -8.05 4.28 6.13
C THR A 176 -8.50 4.09 4.69
N ALA A 177 -9.35 3.10 4.44
CA ALA A 177 -9.91 2.81 3.13
C ALA A 177 -10.83 3.95 2.69
N LEU A 178 -10.81 4.27 1.40
CA LEU A 178 -11.73 5.24 0.81
C LEU A 178 -12.82 4.52 0.01
N ASP A 179 -13.93 5.22 -0.24
CA ASP A 179 -14.95 4.72 -1.15
C ASP A 179 -14.33 4.46 -2.55
N PRO A 180 -14.56 3.29 -3.17
CA PRO A 180 -14.08 2.99 -4.52
C PRO A 180 -14.34 4.11 -5.55
N LYS A 181 -15.48 4.81 -5.46
CA LYS A 181 -15.80 5.94 -6.34
C LYS A 181 -14.85 7.12 -6.14
N GLN A 182 -14.45 7.39 -4.90
CA GLN A 182 -13.49 8.46 -4.60
C GLN A 182 -12.11 8.17 -5.17
N HIS A 183 -11.67 6.90 -5.16
CA HIS A 183 -10.44 6.48 -5.83
C HIS A 183 -10.53 6.73 -7.34
N VAL A 184 -11.62 6.26 -7.96
CA VAL A 184 -11.85 6.41 -9.41
C VAL A 184 -11.83 7.89 -9.80
N GLU A 185 -12.55 8.76 -9.10
CA GLU A 185 -12.60 10.20 -9.39
C GLU A 185 -11.22 10.86 -9.27
N THR A 186 -10.49 10.54 -8.20
CA THR A 186 -9.15 11.09 -7.95
C THR A 186 -8.17 10.67 -9.04
N LEU A 187 -8.21 9.39 -9.43
CA LEU A 187 -7.32 8.85 -10.46
C LEU A 187 -7.72 9.38 -11.85
N LYS A 188 -9.01 9.47 -12.19
CA LYS A 188 -9.48 10.12 -13.42
C LYS A 188 -8.94 11.54 -13.52
N LYS A 189 -9.06 12.37 -12.47
CA LYS A 189 -8.51 13.74 -12.46
C LYS A 189 -7.00 13.76 -12.69
N ARG A 190 -6.26 12.89 -11.99
CA ARG A 190 -4.78 12.84 -12.09
C ARG A 190 -4.30 12.40 -13.47
N PHE A 191 -4.93 11.40 -14.07
CA PHE A 191 -4.48 10.83 -15.34
C PHE A 191 -5.09 11.53 -16.57
N ALA A 192 -6.26 12.17 -16.43
CA ALA A 192 -6.80 13.08 -17.46
C ALA A 192 -6.01 14.39 -17.55
N ALA A 193 -5.49 14.91 -16.42
CA ALA A 193 -4.65 16.12 -16.43
C ALA A 193 -3.24 15.92 -17.02
N GLN A 194 -2.89 14.69 -17.39
CA GLN A 194 -1.59 14.32 -17.99
C GLN A 194 -1.74 13.73 -19.40
N ALA A 195 -2.91 13.86 -20.02
CA ALA A 195 -3.21 13.50 -21.40
C ALA A 195 -3.36 14.77 -22.23
#